data_AF-A0A9Q8PJP6-F1
#
_entry.id   AF-A0A9Q8PJP6-F1
#
_cell.length_a   1.000
_cell.length_b   1.000
_cell.length_c   1.000
_cell.angle_alpha   90.00
_cell.angle_beta   90.00
_cell.angle_gamma   90.00
#
_symmetry.space_group_name_H-M   'P 1'
#
loop_
_entity.id
_entity.type
_entity.pdbx_description
1 polymer ?
#
loop_
_entity_poly.entity_id
_entity_poly.type
_entity_poly.pdbx_seq_one_letter_code
_entity_poly.pdbx_strand_id
1 'polypeptide(L)'
;MATVKATTAVPALYRILLTIFEPLAAFGGIILILTDPGYYLSGMTRENLTSYPAEYNFLLWQIAGGWTFIVFTESTTLRFVDDLRVWKFLCMGILLCDALYTHSTAMAVGGWSEWLTFGKWTGQDLIAAVMTWPFVLTRVAIVLGIGLRTPGAVKRA
;
A
#
# COMPACT_ATOMS: atom_id res chain seq x y z
N MET A 1 2.10 0.44 -31.06
CA MET A 1 0.78 0.66 -30.41
C MET A 1 0.89 1.98 -29.65
N ALA A 2 -0.01 2.94 -29.84
CA ALA A 2 0.12 4.26 -29.20
C ALA A 2 0.04 4.13 -27.67
N THR A 3 0.94 4.83 -26.97
CA THR A 3 0.96 4.86 -25.50
C THR A 3 -0.24 5.66 -24.98
N VAL A 4 -1.01 5.07 -24.06
CA VAL A 4 -2.12 5.76 -23.40
C VAL A 4 -1.55 6.55 -22.22
N LYS A 5 -1.75 7.88 -22.24
CA LYS A 5 -1.27 8.78 -21.18
C LYS A 5 -1.98 8.53 -19.86
N ALA A 6 -1.21 8.21 -18.82
CA ALA A 6 -1.74 7.96 -17.48
C ALA A 6 -2.45 9.19 -16.88
N THR A 7 -1.94 10.40 -17.12
CA THR A 7 -2.51 11.67 -16.67
C THR A 7 -3.95 11.88 -17.13
N THR A 8 -4.28 11.39 -18.34
CA THR A 8 -5.61 11.49 -18.94
C THR A 8 -6.50 10.29 -18.63
N ALA A 9 -5.92 9.10 -18.52
CA ALA A 9 -6.64 7.85 -18.31
C ALA A 9 -6.97 7.58 -16.84
N VAL A 10 -6.06 7.90 -15.92
CA VAL A 10 -6.21 7.63 -14.48
C VAL A 10 -6.92 8.81 -13.80
N PRO A 11 -8.06 8.59 -13.11
CA PRO A 11 -8.77 9.62 -12.36
C PRO A 11 -7.86 10.37 -11.38
N ALA A 12 -8.11 11.66 -11.19
CA ALA A 12 -7.31 12.50 -10.31
C ALA A 12 -7.28 11.96 -8.86
N LEU A 13 -8.40 11.43 -8.37
CA LEU A 13 -8.47 10.82 -7.04
C LEU A 13 -7.47 9.67 -6.89
N TYR A 14 -7.40 8.75 -7.87
CA TYR A 14 -6.47 7.62 -7.83
C TYR A 14 -5.02 8.11 -7.87
N ARG A 15 -4.73 9.10 -8.70
CA ARG A 15 -3.39 9.70 -8.77
C ARG A 15 -2.99 10.36 -7.45
N ILE A 16 -3.89 11.10 -6.81
CA ILE A 16 -3.63 11.78 -5.54
C ILE A 16 -3.42 10.77 -4.41
N LEU A 17 -4.26 9.73 -4.33
CA LEU A 17 -4.11 8.67 -3.33
C LEU A 17 -2.74 8.00 -3.43
N LEU A 18 -2.38 7.50 -4.62
CA LEU A 18 -1.14 6.74 -4.79
C LEU A 18 0.11 7.61 -4.82
N THR A 19 0.06 8.85 -5.32
CA THR A 19 1.30 9.65 -5.47
C THR A 19 1.54 10.65 -4.35
N ILE A 20 0.58 10.84 -3.43
CA ILE A 20 0.69 11.79 -2.31
C ILE A 20 0.40 11.10 -0.99
N PHE A 21 -0.82 10.57 -0.82
CA PHE A 21 -1.25 10.06 0.49
C PHE A 21 -0.55 8.76 0.88
N GLU A 22 -0.44 7.80 -0.03
CA GLU A 22 0.24 6.53 0.23
C GLU A 22 1.74 6.72 0.54
N PRO A 23 2.52 7.52 -0.23
CA PRO A 23 3.91 7.78 0.10
C PRO A 23 4.09 8.41 1.50
N LEU A 24 3.20 9.32 1.90
CA LEU A 24 3.25 9.92 3.24
C LEU A 24 2.91 8.90 4.33
N ALA A 25 1.89 8.06 4.11
CA ALA A 25 1.50 6.99 5.02
C ALA A 25 2.63 5.96 5.20
N ALA A 26 3.17 5.45 4.09
CA ALA A 26 4.28 4.48 4.09
C ALA A 26 5.54 5.09 4.70
N PHE A 27 5.85 6.35 4.42
CA PHE A 27 6.98 7.04 5.04
C PHE A 27 6.82 7.19 6.57
N GLY A 28 5.61 7.52 7.04
CA GLY A 28 5.30 7.50 8.47
C GLY A 28 5.51 6.12 9.10
N GLY A 29 5.09 5.06 8.41
CA GLY A 29 5.34 3.67 8.82
C GLY A 29 6.83 3.33 8.90
N ILE A 30 7.63 3.78 7.94
CA ILE A 30 9.10 3.61 7.95
C ILE A 30 9.70 4.29 9.18
N ILE A 31 9.34 5.55 9.44
CA ILE A 31 9.82 6.27 10.63
C ILE A 31 9.47 5.48 11.89
N LEU A 32 8.20 5.05 12.01
CA LEU A 32 7.75 4.30 13.18
C LEU A 32 8.56 3.02 13.40
N ILE A 33 8.80 2.23 12.35
CA ILE A 33 9.62 1.02 12.43
C ILE A 33 11.04 1.33 12.92
N LEU A 34 11.62 2.44 12.47
CA LEU A 34 13.01 2.79 12.78
C LEU A 34 13.18 3.44 14.16
N THR A 35 12.16 4.15 14.66
CA THR A 35 12.26 4.91 15.92
C THR A 35 11.55 4.23 17.09
N ASP A 36 10.46 3.51 16.83
CA ASP A 36 9.66 2.81 17.85
C ASP A 36 9.16 1.45 17.35
N PRO A 37 10.07 0.49 17.16
CA PRO A 37 9.73 -0.84 16.66
C PRO A 37 8.82 -1.63 17.61
N GLY A 38 8.90 -1.37 18.93
CA GLY A 38 8.03 -2.01 19.92
C GLY A 38 6.56 -1.61 19.74
N TYR A 39 6.31 -0.30 19.53
CA TYR A 39 4.96 0.18 19.24
C TYR A 39 4.43 -0.37 17.90
N TYR A 40 5.27 -0.41 16.87
CA TYR A 40 4.91 -1.03 15.59
C TYR A 40 4.50 -2.50 15.75
N LEU A 41 5.36 -3.31 16.37
CA LEU A 41 5.12 -4.74 16.57
C LEU A 41 3.89 -5.01 17.44
N SER A 42 3.67 -4.18 18.46
CA SER A 42 2.47 -4.25 19.31
C SER A 42 1.20 -4.07 18.48
N GLY A 43 1.20 -3.09 17.57
CA GLY A 43 0.07 -2.87 16.65
C GLY A 43 -0.16 -4.01 15.66
N MET A 44 0.89 -4.70 15.23
CA MET A 44 0.76 -5.83 14.29
C MET A 44 0.30 -7.13 14.97
N THR A 45 0.68 -7.34 16.23
CA THR A 45 0.39 -8.57 16.98
C THR A 45 -0.83 -8.47 17.89
N ARG A 46 -1.32 -7.25 18.15
CA ARG A 46 -2.32 -6.93 19.19
C ARG A 46 -1.86 -7.25 20.62
N GLU A 47 -0.57 -7.51 20.79
CA GLU A 47 0.07 -7.74 22.08
C GLU A 47 0.78 -6.46 22.54
N ASN A 48 0.96 -6.30 23.84
CA ASN A 48 1.71 -5.16 24.37
C ASN A 48 3.20 -5.52 24.50
N LEU A 49 3.92 -5.41 23.38
CA LEU A 49 5.32 -5.84 23.28
C LEU A 49 6.26 -4.75 23.80
N THR A 50 6.78 -4.96 25.01
CA THR A 50 7.79 -4.09 25.64
C THR A 50 9.23 -4.47 25.27
N SER A 51 9.45 -5.68 24.72
CA SER A 51 10.74 -6.13 24.21
C SER A 51 10.56 -7.25 23.18
N TYR A 52 11.52 -7.39 22.27
CA TYR A 52 11.62 -8.48 21.30
C TYR A 52 13.11 -8.82 21.08
N PRO A 53 13.43 -10.02 20.57
CA PRO A 53 14.81 -10.41 20.30
C PRO A 53 15.49 -9.43 19.32
N ALA A 54 16.60 -8.83 19.75
CA ALA A 54 17.30 -7.80 18.97
C ALA A 54 17.82 -8.33 17.62
N GLU A 55 18.03 -9.64 17.54
CA GLU A 55 18.43 -10.36 16.34
C GLU A 55 17.36 -10.26 15.23
N TYR A 56 16.12 -9.88 15.54
CA TYR A 56 15.06 -9.68 14.54
C TYR A 56 15.02 -8.27 13.95
N ASN A 57 15.85 -7.34 14.43
CA ASN A 57 15.92 -5.98 13.88
C ASN A 57 16.16 -5.94 12.36
N PHE A 58 16.96 -6.87 11.83
CA PHE A 58 17.22 -6.92 10.38
C PHE A 58 15.95 -7.18 9.55
N LEU A 59 14.92 -7.82 10.10
CA LEU A 59 13.63 -8.01 9.43
C LEU A 59 12.86 -6.70 9.33
N LEU A 60 12.88 -5.90 10.41
CA LEU A 60 12.27 -4.57 10.44
C LEU A 60 12.93 -3.63 9.42
N TRP A 61 14.26 -3.68 9.29
CA TRP A 61 14.99 -2.95 8.24
C TRP A 61 14.63 -3.41 6.83
N GLN A 62 14.39 -4.71 6.61
CA GLN A 62 13.94 -5.23 5.32
C GLN A 62 12.53 -4.72 4.97
N ILE A 63 11.61 -4.66 5.94
CA ILE A 63 10.27 -4.08 5.76
C ILE A 63 10.39 -2.58 5.41
N ALA A 64 11.19 -1.84 6.18
CA ALA A 64 11.45 -0.43 5.92
C ALA A 64 12.04 -0.20 4.51
N GLY A 65 12.94 -1.07 4.06
CA GLY A 65 13.49 -1.04 2.71
C GLY A 65 12.43 -1.27 1.61
N GLY A 66 11.56 -2.27 1.80
CA GLY A 66 10.43 -2.53 0.89
C GLY A 66 9.47 -1.34 0.79
N TRP A 67 9.10 -0.74 1.92
CA TRP A 67 8.26 0.45 1.93
C TRP A 67 8.96 1.67 1.34
N THR A 68 10.27 1.82 1.55
CA THR A 68 11.06 2.90 0.92
C THR A 68 11.00 2.79 -0.61
N PHE A 69 11.06 1.56 -1.15
CA PHE A 69 10.92 1.33 -2.58
C PHE A 69 9.53 1.71 -3.10
N ILE A 70 8.46 1.41 -2.35
CA ILE A 70 7.09 1.84 -2.68
C ILE A 70 7.02 3.38 -2.68
N VAL A 71 7.46 4.03 -1.60
CA VAL A 71 7.50 5.49 -1.47
C VAL A 71 8.22 6.12 -2.66
N PHE A 72 9.41 5.62 -3.03
CA PHE A 72 10.17 6.13 -4.16
C PHE A 72 9.41 5.95 -5.48
N THR A 73 8.91 4.75 -5.75
CA THR A 73 8.21 4.40 -6.99
C THR A 73 6.97 5.28 -7.19
N GLU A 74 6.20 5.50 -6.14
CA GLU A 74 4.95 6.25 -6.21
C GLU A 74 5.15 7.76 -6.21
N SER A 75 6.08 8.27 -5.39
CA SER A 75 6.38 9.71 -5.34
C SER A 75 7.21 10.19 -6.53
N THR A 76 7.96 9.29 -7.18
CA THR A 76 8.87 9.62 -8.28
C THR A 76 8.40 8.99 -9.59
N THR A 77 8.51 7.66 -9.73
CA THR A 77 8.29 6.99 -11.02
C THR A 77 6.90 7.24 -11.59
N LEU A 78 5.84 7.13 -10.79
CA LEU A 78 4.46 7.40 -11.24
C LEU A 78 4.20 8.86 -11.61
N ARG A 79 4.99 9.81 -11.08
CA ARG A 79 4.89 11.23 -11.43
C ARG A 79 5.67 11.58 -12.70
N PHE A 80 6.78 10.89 -12.96
CA PHE A 80 7.63 11.14 -14.13
C PHE A 80 7.22 10.35 -15.38
N VAL A 81 6.59 9.19 -15.22
CA VAL A 81 6.23 8.31 -16.34
C VAL A 81 4.73 8.41 -16.66
N ASP A 82 4.40 9.07 -17.78
CA ASP A 82 3.03 9.25 -18.25
C ASP A 82 2.54 8.10 -19.17
N ASP A 83 2.71 6.85 -18.73
CA ASP A 83 2.28 5.64 -19.46
C ASP A 83 1.38 4.77 -18.57
N LEU A 84 0.14 4.54 -19.01
CA LEU A 84 -0.83 3.72 -18.29
C LEU A 84 -0.36 2.28 -18.08
N ARG A 85 0.43 1.71 -19.00
CA ARG A 85 0.96 0.35 -18.85
C ARG A 85 1.93 0.29 -17.69
N VAL A 86 2.82 1.29 -17.57
CA VAL A 86 3.77 1.39 -16.46
C VAL A 86 3.02 1.53 -15.14
N TRP A 87 1.99 2.38 -15.10
CA TRP A 87 1.10 2.49 -13.94
C TRP A 87 0.50 1.13 -13.54
N LYS A 88 -0.04 0.37 -14.49
CA LYS A 88 -0.60 -0.97 -14.23
C LYS A 88 0.46 -1.94 -13.71
N PHE A 89 1.64 -2.00 -14.34
CA PHE A 89 2.71 -2.90 -13.90
C PHE A 89 3.21 -2.59 -12.50
N LEU A 90 3.41 -1.31 -12.18
CA LEU A 90 3.81 -0.90 -10.84
C LEU A 90 2.71 -1.20 -9.82
N CYS A 91 1.45 -0.93 -10.13
CA CYS A 91 0.32 -1.30 -9.25
C CYS A 91 0.27 -2.81 -9.02
N MET A 92 0.47 -3.64 -10.04
CA MET A 92 0.53 -5.10 -9.89
C MET A 92 1.70 -5.53 -9.00
N GLY A 93 2.88 -4.95 -9.18
CA GLY A 93 4.05 -5.25 -8.36
C GLY A 93 3.82 -4.90 -6.89
N ILE A 94 3.26 -3.73 -6.61
CA ILE A 94 2.96 -3.28 -5.24
C ILE A 94 1.87 -4.16 -4.62
N LEU A 95 0.84 -4.57 -5.38
CA LEU A 95 -0.20 -5.51 -4.91
C LEU A 95 0.36 -6.85 -4.41
N LEU A 96 1.48 -7.33 -4.95
CA LEU A 96 2.16 -8.52 -4.41
C LEU A 96 2.72 -8.24 -3.00
N CYS A 97 3.27 -7.05 -2.78
CA CYS A 97 3.72 -6.61 -1.46
C CYS A 97 2.54 -6.49 -0.50
N ASP A 98 1.42 -5.88 -0.91
CA ASP A 98 0.23 -5.76 -0.05
C ASP A 98 -0.35 -7.11 0.32
N ALA A 99 -0.36 -8.08 -0.60
CA ALA A 99 -0.85 -9.42 -0.33
C ALA A 99 -0.02 -10.10 0.76
N LEU A 100 1.32 -10.01 0.67
CA LEU A 100 2.22 -10.56 1.67
C LEU A 100 2.15 -9.80 2.99
N TYR A 101 2.05 -8.47 2.95
CA TYR A 101 1.84 -7.64 4.14
C TYR A 101 0.54 -8.02 4.85
N THR A 102 -0.58 -8.06 4.14
CA THR A 102 -1.89 -8.43 4.70
C THR A 102 -1.84 -9.84 5.28
N HIS A 103 -1.26 -10.80 4.55
CA HIS A 103 -1.08 -12.15 5.07
C HIS A 103 -0.24 -12.17 6.35
N SER A 104 0.85 -11.40 6.41
CA SER A 104 1.69 -11.31 7.62
C SER A 104 0.92 -10.77 8.83
N THR A 105 0.07 -9.75 8.63
CA THR A 105 -0.78 -9.21 9.70
C THR A 105 -1.82 -10.22 10.17
N ALA A 106 -2.36 -11.03 9.26
CA ALA A 106 -3.29 -12.09 9.63
C ALA A 106 -2.59 -13.18 10.45
N MET A 107 -1.38 -13.57 10.08
CA MET A 107 -0.60 -14.56 10.83
C MET A 107 -0.16 -14.05 12.19
N ALA A 108 0.14 -12.75 12.31
CA ALA A 108 0.55 -12.12 13.57
C ALA A 108 -0.52 -12.19 14.68
N VAL A 109 -1.80 -12.30 14.29
CA VAL A 109 -2.94 -12.38 15.23
C VAL A 109 -3.52 -13.79 15.36
N GLY A 110 -2.79 -14.83 14.93
CA GLY A 110 -3.23 -16.22 15.04
C GLY A 110 -3.99 -16.78 13.82
N GLY A 111 -3.98 -16.06 12.70
CA GLY A 111 -4.46 -16.53 11.40
C GLY A 111 -5.66 -15.74 10.86
N TRP A 112 -6.04 -16.05 9.61
CA TRP A 112 -7.10 -15.35 8.87
C TRP A 112 -8.45 -15.34 9.56
N SER A 113 -8.83 -16.41 10.29
CA SER A 113 -10.10 -16.45 11.02
C SER A 113 -10.18 -15.37 12.10
N GLU A 114 -9.08 -15.16 12.82
CA GLU A 114 -9.02 -14.14 13.87
C GLU A 114 -8.90 -12.74 13.27
N TRP A 115 -8.12 -12.60 12.21
CA TRP A 115 -7.96 -11.33 11.51
C TRP A 115 -9.27 -10.84 10.85
N LEU A 116 -10.06 -11.73 10.26
CA LEU A 116 -11.35 -11.40 9.64
C LEU A 116 -12.48 -11.12 10.66
N THR A 117 -12.24 -11.32 11.95
CA THR A 117 -13.20 -11.00 13.00
C THR A 117 -13.12 -9.51 13.35
N PHE A 118 -13.74 -8.66 12.53
CA PHE A 118 -13.69 -7.20 12.67
C PHE A 118 -14.11 -6.66 14.04
N GLY A 119 -14.99 -7.37 14.77
CA GLY A 119 -15.39 -6.97 16.13
C GLY A 119 -14.26 -7.04 17.18
N LYS A 120 -13.13 -7.67 16.84
CA LYS A 120 -11.94 -7.76 17.68
C LYS A 120 -10.81 -6.82 17.25
N TRP A 121 -11.05 -6.00 16.23
CA TRP A 121 -10.05 -5.05 15.77
C TRP A 121 -9.83 -3.96 16.81
N THR A 122 -8.56 -3.72 17.10
CA THR A 122 -8.09 -2.63 17.95
C THR A 122 -8.07 -1.32 17.18
N GLY A 123 -7.82 -0.21 17.89
CA GLY A 123 -7.58 1.08 17.23
C GLY A 123 -6.39 1.04 16.25
N GLN A 124 -5.36 0.24 16.55
CA GLN A 124 -4.20 0.09 15.67
C GLN A 124 -4.53 -0.70 14.41
N ASP A 125 -5.41 -1.72 14.49
CA ASP A 125 -5.91 -2.43 13.31
C ASP A 125 -6.68 -1.47 12.38
N LEU A 126 -7.53 -0.62 12.95
CA LEU A 126 -8.28 0.38 12.18
C LEU A 126 -7.36 1.40 11.51
N ILE A 127 -6.34 1.89 12.22
CA ILE A 127 -5.33 2.79 11.65
C ILE A 127 -4.60 2.10 10.49
N ALA A 128 -4.12 0.87 10.70
CA ALA A 128 -3.43 0.11 9.66
C ALA A 128 -4.32 -0.11 8.42
N ALA A 129 -5.59 -0.46 8.62
CA ALA A 129 -6.54 -0.65 7.53
C ALA A 129 -6.83 0.65 6.78
N VAL A 130 -7.09 1.77 7.48
CA VAL A 130 -7.31 3.08 6.83
C VAL A 130 -6.08 3.55 6.07
N MET A 131 -4.88 3.26 6.58
CA MET A 131 -3.62 3.63 5.95
C MET A 131 -3.15 2.62 4.88
N THR A 132 -3.95 1.60 4.56
CA THR A 132 -3.58 0.57 3.56
C THR A 132 -4.68 0.34 2.53
N TRP A 133 -5.91 0.08 2.98
CA TRP A 133 -7.00 -0.38 2.11
C TRP A 133 -7.40 0.58 1.01
N PRO A 134 -7.50 1.91 1.22
CA PRO A 134 -7.82 2.84 0.13
C PRO A 134 -6.83 2.74 -1.04
N PHE A 135 -5.57 2.50 -0.72
CA PHE A 135 -4.48 2.38 -1.68
C PHE A 135 -4.51 1.04 -2.42
N VAL A 136 -4.71 -0.05 -1.68
CA VAL A 136 -4.93 -1.39 -2.25
C VAL A 136 -6.09 -1.40 -3.22
N LEU A 137 -7.24 -0.87 -2.81
CA LEU A 137 -8.44 -0.81 -3.65
C LEU A 137 -8.21 0.06 -4.89
N THR A 138 -7.47 1.16 -4.76
CA THR A 138 -7.10 2.02 -5.89
C THR A 138 -6.21 1.28 -6.89
N ARG A 139 -5.19 0.55 -6.42
CA ARG A 139 -4.31 -0.25 -7.27
C ARG A 139 -5.08 -1.38 -7.96
N VAL A 140 -5.98 -2.09 -7.25
CA VAL A 140 -6.89 -3.09 -7.85
C VAL A 140 -7.74 -2.47 -8.95
N ALA A 141 -8.35 -1.31 -8.70
CA ALA A 141 -9.17 -0.60 -9.69
C ALA A 141 -8.35 -0.25 -10.95
N ILE A 142 -7.14 0.30 -10.79
CA ILE A 142 -6.25 0.63 -11.92
C ILE A 142 -5.90 -0.62 -12.73
N VAL A 143 -5.49 -1.71 -12.07
CA VAL A 143 -5.08 -2.96 -12.74
C VAL A 143 -6.24 -3.53 -13.55
N LEU A 144 -7.42 -3.64 -12.93
CA LEU A 144 -8.64 -4.14 -13.57
C LEU A 144 -9.23 -3.16 -14.60
N GLY A 145 -8.76 -1.91 -14.63
CA GLY A 145 -9.26 -0.87 -15.54
C GLY A 145 -10.58 -0.23 -15.10
N ILE A 146 -10.97 -0.40 -13.84
CA ILE A 146 -12.17 0.18 -13.25
C ILE A 146 -11.95 1.70 -13.10
N GLY A 147 -12.89 2.49 -13.63
CA GLY A 147 -12.85 3.96 -13.54
C GLY A 147 -11.83 4.65 -14.46
N LEU A 148 -11.06 3.91 -15.26
CA LEU A 148 -10.12 4.49 -16.23
C LEU A 148 -10.85 5.08 -17.43
N ARG A 149 -10.35 6.21 -17.94
CA ARG A 149 -10.87 6.86 -19.15
C ARG A 149 -10.19 6.27 -20.39
N THR A 150 -10.97 5.72 -21.30
CA THR A 150 -10.46 5.23 -22.60
C THR A 150 -10.43 6.37 -23.62
N PRO A 151 -9.30 6.61 -24.32
CA PRO A 151 -9.26 7.52 -25.47
C PRO A 151 -10.10 6.89 -26.60
N GLY A 152 -11.35 7.32 -26.77
CA GLY A 152 -12.23 6.78 -27.83
C GLY A 152 -13.74 6.88 -27.56
N ALA A 153 -14.17 7.13 -26.32
CA ALA A 153 -15.58 7.38 -26.02
C ALA A 153 -15.98 8.84 -26.34
N VAL A 154 -15.63 9.32 -27.54
CA VAL A 154 -16.37 10.43 -28.15
C VAL A 154 -17.70 9.81 -28.59
N LYS A 155 -18.79 10.16 -27.90
CA LYS A 155 -20.15 9.86 -28.35
C LYS A 155 -20.25 10.32 -29.81
N ARG A 156 -20.45 9.40 -30.75
CA ARG A 156 -20.99 9.75 -32.06
C ARG A 156 -22.40 10.31 -31.79
N ALA A 157 -22.52 11.63 -31.88
CA ALA A 157 -23.80 12.30 -32.04
C ALA A 157 -24.22 12.21 -33.50
#